data_AF-A0A924T5G1-F1
#
_entry.id   AF-A0A924T5G1-F1
#
_cell.length_a   1.000
_cell.length_b   1.000
_cell.length_c   1.000
_cell.angle_alpha   90.00
_cell.angle_beta   90.00
_cell.angle_gamma   90.00
#
_symmetry.space_group_name_H-M   'P 1'
#
loop_
_entity.id
_entity.type
_entity.pdbx_description
1 polymer ?
#
loop_
_entity_poly.entity_id
_entity_poly.type
_entity_poly.pdbx_seq_one_letter_code
_entity_poly.pdbx_strand_id
1 'polypeptide(L)'
;LTGDLQVADDMADTADGKDKSELASARRIARMIGHDVEDATLVDWIELACAFKSEQLMRLITVARNHLSRMKNNHQISEILMIGAGVGCFLVKEIASSMNIQYVDVAQLISENVAHIAHAQFADLEAAAHWATVCLPAVAVANLALNEYKVIVNEYVPT
;
A
#
# COMPACT_ATOMS: atom_id res chain seq x y z
N LEU A 1 -1.44 -14.38 7.49
CA LEU A 1 -2.60 -15.22 7.92
C LEU A 1 -3.85 -14.95 7.09
N THR A 2 -4.22 -13.70 6.84
CA THR A 2 -5.36 -13.36 5.96
C THR A 2 -5.07 -13.54 4.46
N GLY A 3 -3.78 -13.60 4.07
CA GLY A 3 -3.34 -13.75 2.68
C GLY A 3 -3.21 -12.43 1.92
N ASP A 4 -3.49 -11.28 2.55
CA ASP A 4 -3.48 -9.98 1.87
C ASP A 4 -2.08 -9.45 1.53
N LEU A 5 -1.09 -9.75 2.37
CA LEU A 5 0.29 -9.29 2.21
C LEU A 5 1.12 -10.33 1.48
N GLN A 6 1.88 -9.91 0.47
CA GLN A 6 2.79 -10.79 -0.24
C GLN A 6 3.95 -11.23 0.67
N VAL A 7 4.41 -12.47 0.52
CA VAL A 7 5.52 -13.01 1.33
C VAL A 7 6.80 -12.19 1.17
N ALA A 8 7.05 -11.66 -0.02
CA ALA A 8 8.23 -10.81 -0.30
C ALA A 8 8.16 -9.44 0.41
N ASP A 9 6.97 -8.99 0.80
CA ASP A 9 6.75 -7.70 1.48
C ASP A 9 6.75 -7.84 3.01
N ASP A 10 6.58 -9.07 3.53
CA ASP A 10 6.67 -9.37 4.95
C ASP A 10 8.14 -9.45 5.38
N MET A 11 8.76 -8.27 5.62
CA MET A 11 10.17 -8.14 5.96
C MET A 11 10.45 -7.92 7.46
N ALA A 12 9.42 -7.67 8.27
CA ALA A 12 9.58 -7.41 9.70
C ALA A 12 9.92 -8.69 10.48
N ASP A 13 10.65 -8.58 11.58
CA ASP A 13 10.83 -9.70 12.50
C ASP A 13 9.47 -10.11 13.11
N THR A 14 9.30 -11.39 13.39
CA THR A 14 8.11 -11.88 14.07
C THR A 14 8.16 -11.54 15.57
N ALA A 15 6.99 -11.29 16.17
CA ALA A 15 6.90 -10.90 17.58
C ALA A 15 7.50 -11.91 18.57
N ASP A 16 7.58 -13.18 18.18
CA ASP A 16 8.13 -14.28 18.97
C ASP A 16 9.43 -14.87 18.39
N GLY A 17 10.00 -14.25 17.34
CA GLY A 17 11.20 -14.73 16.65
C GLY A 17 11.04 -16.08 15.95
N LYS A 18 9.79 -16.55 15.72
CA LYS A 18 9.50 -17.80 14.99
C LYS A 18 9.26 -17.54 13.50
N ASP A 19 9.07 -18.61 12.73
CA ASP A 19 8.78 -18.51 11.31
C ASP A 19 7.44 -17.80 11.01
N LYS A 20 7.25 -17.51 9.72
CA LYS A 20 6.10 -16.76 9.17
C LYS A 20 5.04 -17.69 8.55
N SER A 21 5.06 -18.98 8.87
CA SER A 21 4.01 -19.90 8.42
C SER A 21 2.64 -19.45 8.94
N GLU A 22 1.58 -19.93 8.29
CA GLU A 22 0.21 -19.68 8.72
C GLU A 22 -0.02 -20.18 10.16
N LEU A 23 0.45 -21.38 10.48
CA LEU A 23 0.31 -21.96 11.82
C LEU A 23 1.08 -21.15 12.88
N ALA A 24 2.30 -20.70 12.58
CA ALA A 24 3.06 -19.84 13.49
C ALA A 24 2.37 -18.48 13.69
N SER A 25 1.78 -17.93 12.62
CA SER A 25 1.00 -16.69 12.68
C SER A 25 -0.29 -16.85 13.49
N ALA A 26 -1.02 -17.95 13.31
CA ALA A 26 -2.21 -18.28 14.09
C ALA A 26 -1.88 -18.40 15.58
N ARG A 27 -0.75 -19.02 15.93
CA ARG A 27 -0.28 -19.09 17.33
C ARG A 27 -0.02 -17.72 17.94
N ARG A 28 0.57 -16.78 17.20
CA ARG A 28 0.75 -15.40 17.67
C ARG A 28 -0.61 -14.71 17.89
N ILE A 29 -1.55 -14.89 16.96
CA ILE A 29 -2.91 -14.33 17.07
C ILE A 29 -3.66 -14.90 18.29
N ALA A 30 -3.62 -16.22 18.52
CA ALA A 30 -4.24 -16.85 19.69
C ALA A 30 -3.71 -16.26 21.01
N ARG A 31 -2.38 -16.10 21.10
CA ARG A 31 -1.74 -15.56 22.31
C ARG A 31 -2.06 -14.10 22.59
N MET A 32 -2.39 -13.32 21.56
CA MET A 32 -2.85 -11.94 21.76
C MET A 32 -4.14 -11.85 22.57
N ILE A 33 -4.96 -12.91 22.57
CA ILE A 33 -6.21 -13.00 23.33
C ILE A 33 -6.14 -13.97 24.51
N GLY A 34 -4.94 -14.41 24.89
CA GLY A 34 -4.73 -15.30 26.04
C GLY A 34 -5.01 -16.78 25.78
N HIS A 35 -5.04 -17.20 24.51
CA HIS A 35 -5.22 -18.59 24.09
C HIS A 35 -3.94 -19.17 23.48
N ASP A 36 -3.88 -20.50 23.38
CA ASP A 36 -2.90 -21.19 22.53
C ASP A 36 -3.58 -21.69 21.24
N VAL A 37 -2.78 -22.02 20.22
CA VAL A 37 -3.32 -22.34 18.88
C VAL A 37 -4.15 -23.62 18.90
N GLU A 38 -3.91 -24.50 19.86
CA GLU A 38 -4.61 -25.76 20.06
C GLU A 38 -6.03 -25.59 20.61
N ASP A 39 -6.40 -24.39 21.11
CA ASP A 39 -7.71 -24.12 21.70
C ASP A 39 -8.84 -23.98 20.67
N ALA A 40 -8.50 -23.76 19.39
CA ALA A 40 -9.45 -23.62 18.29
C ALA A 40 -8.86 -24.11 16.95
N THR A 41 -9.67 -24.18 15.90
CA THR A 41 -9.20 -24.60 14.58
C THR A 41 -8.43 -23.48 13.88
N LEU A 42 -7.62 -23.85 12.88
CA LEU A 42 -6.93 -22.84 12.04
C LEU A 42 -7.93 -21.88 11.36
N VAL A 43 -9.12 -22.36 11.01
CA VAL A 43 -10.18 -21.54 10.41
C VAL A 43 -10.63 -20.46 11.40
N ASP A 44 -10.89 -20.82 12.66
CA ASP A 44 -11.28 -19.87 13.71
C ASP A 44 -10.21 -18.78 13.90
N TRP A 45 -8.92 -19.15 13.84
CA TRP A 45 -7.82 -18.20 13.94
C TRP A 45 -7.69 -17.27 12.73
N ILE A 46 -7.99 -17.77 11.52
CA ILE A 46 -8.07 -16.95 10.31
C ILE A 46 -9.24 -15.98 10.41
N GLU A 47 -10.41 -16.43 10.88
CA GLU A 47 -11.58 -15.56 11.11
C GLU A 47 -11.28 -14.45 12.10
N LEU A 48 -10.59 -14.77 13.21
CA LEU A 48 -10.13 -13.76 14.18
C LEU A 48 -9.18 -12.74 13.53
N ALA A 49 -8.25 -13.18 12.69
CA ALA A 49 -7.36 -12.28 11.96
C ALA A 49 -8.12 -11.37 10.98
N CYS A 50 -9.13 -11.90 10.29
CA CYS A 50 -10.03 -11.12 9.44
C CYS A 50 -10.86 -10.12 10.25
N ALA A 51 -11.30 -10.47 11.46
CA ALA A 51 -11.98 -9.54 12.36
C ALA A 51 -11.04 -8.40 12.80
N PHE A 52 -9.79 -8.69 13.16
CA PHE A 52 -8.79 -7.66 13.46
C PHE A 52 -8.51 -6.74 12.27
N LYS A 53 -8.36 -7.30 11.06
CA LYS A 53 -8.24 -6.51 9.81
C LYS A 53 -9.44 -5.58 9.63
N SER A 54 -10.65 -6.11 9.84
CA SER A 54 -11.89 -5.33 9.66
C SER A 54 -11.95 -4.14 10.63
N GLU A 55 -11.57 -4.34 11.89
CA GLU A 55 -11.47 -3.25 12.87
C GLU A 55 -10.40 -2.21 12.51
N GLN A 56 -9.23 -2.66 12.02
CA GLN A 56 -8.19 -1.75 11.53
C GLN A 56 -8.68 -0.93 10.34
N LEU A 57 -9.34 -1.57 9.37
CA LEU A 57 -9.90 -0.92 8.19
C LEU A 57 -10.95 0.13 8.58
N MET A 58 -11.86 -0.19 9.50
CA MET A 58 -12.87 0.75 9.99
C MET A 58 -12.26 2.00 10.64
N ARG A 59 -11.16 1.85 11.39
CA ARG A 59 -10.41 2.99 11.95
C ARG A 59 -9.81 3.85 10.85
N LEU A 60 -9.18 3.25 9.83
CA LEU A 60 -8.61 3.98 8.70
C LEU A 60 -9.68 4.73 7.90
N ILE A 61 -10.81 4.08 7.61
CA ILE A 61 -11.97 4.72 6.94
C ILE A 61 -12.46 5.93 7.75
N THR A 62 -12.55 5.80 9.07
CA THR A 62 -12.98 6.90 9.95
C THR A 62 -12.03 8.08 9.88
N VAL A 63 -10.72 7.82 9.92
CA VAL A 63 -9.68 8.86 9.78
C VAL A 63 -9.76 9.52 8.40
N ALA A 64 -9.88 8.74 7.33
CA ALA A 64 -10.01 9.24 5.97
C ALA A 64 -11.25 10.15 5.82
N ARG A 65 -12.42 9.72 6.31
CA ARG A 65 -13.66 10.53 6.31
C ARG A 65 -13.49 11.85 7.05
N ASN A 66 -12.83 11.82 8.21
CA ASN A 66 -12.55 13.03 8.99
C ASN A 66 -11.60 13.99 8.28
N HIS A 67 -10.66 13.48 7.49
CA HIS A 67 -9.78 14.31 6.68
C HIS A 67 -10.57 14.95 5.52
N LEU A 68 -11.36 14.16 4.79
CA LEU A 68 -12.18 14.65 3.69
C LEU A 68 -13.20 15.70 4.13
N SER A 69 -13.82 15.53 5.31
CA SER A 69 -14.81 16.49 5.83
C SER A 69 -14.21 17.86 6.11
N ARG A 70 -12.93 17.93 6.48
CA ARG A 70 -12.20 19.19 6.66
C ARG A 70 -11.87 19.87 5.33
N MET A 71 -11.67 19.07 4.27
CA MET A 71 -11.46 19.61 2.93
C MET A 71 -12.74 20.17 2.32
N LYS A 72 -13.94 19.70 2.72
CA LYS A 72 -15.29 20.14 2.25
C LYS A 72 -15.59 21.64 2.20
N ASN A 73 -14.79 22.45 2.89
CA ASN A 73 -14.91 23.91 2.83
C ASN A 73 -14.14 24.53 1.63
N ASN A 74 -13.33 23.76 0.91
CA ASN A 74 -12.67 24.16 -0.33
C ASN A 74 -13.53 23.77 -1.54
N HIS A 75 -13.83 24.73 -2.41
CA HIS A 75 -14.72 24.58 -3.57
C HIS A 75 -14.18 23.70 -4.72
N GLN A 76 -13.17 22.85 -4.48
CA GLN A 76 -12.44 22.05 -5.49
C GLN A 76 -12.62 20.52 -5.35
N ILE A 77 -13.69 20.06 -4.70
CA ILE A 77 -13.81 18.65 -4.24
C ILE A 77 -14.40 17.70 -5.29
N SER A 78 -14.71 18.19 -6.48
CA SER A 78 -15.30 17.36 -7.53
C SER A 78 -14.38 16.23 -8.03
N GLU A 79 -13.11 16.18 -7.63
CA GLU A 79 -12.11 15.26 -8.21
C GLU A 79 -11.15 14.64 -7.16
N ILE A 80 -11.67 14.16 -6.03
CA ILE A 80 -10.81 13.47 -5.04
C ILE A 80 -10.48 12.05 -5.52
N LEU A 81 -9.20 11.71 -5.51
CA LEU A 81 -8.66 10.38 -5.79
C LEU A 81 -7.95 9.83 -4.54
N MET A 82 -7.99 8.51 -4.37
CA MET A 82 -7.14 7.81 -3.40
C MET A 82 -6.01 7.10 -4.13
N ILE A 83 -4.77 7.46 -3.78
CA ILE A 83 -3.57 6.86 -4.37
C ILE A 83 -3.04 5.79 -3.41
N GLY A 84 -2.98 4.54 -3.87
CA GLY A 84 -2.33 3.45 -3.15
C GLY A 84 -0.82 3.49 -3.36
N ALA A 85 -0.06 3.56 -2.26
CA ALA A 85 1.40 3.53 -2.28
C ALA A 85 1.93 2.70 -1.10
N GLY A 86 3.07 2.04 -1.30
CA GLY A 86 3.67 1.15 -0.31
C GLY A 86 3.01 -0.23 -0.21
N VAL A 87 3.58 -1.10 0.63
CA VAL A 87 3.13 -2.50 0.85
C VAL A 87 1.70 -2.61 1.39
N GLY A 88 1.16 -1.54 1.97
CA GLY A 88 -0.21 -1.46 2.49
C GLY A 88 -1.27 -0.99 1.48
N CYS A 89 -0.93 -0.85 0.19
CA CYS A 89 -1.82 -0.28 -0.83
C CYS A 89 -3.15 -1.03 -0.97
N PHE A 90 -3.18 -2.34 -0.66
CA PHE A 90 -4.41 -3.14 -0.64
C PHE A 90 -5.46 -2.57 0.33
N LEU A 91 -5.05 -2.03 1.49
CA LEU A 91 -5.97 -1.36 2.42
C LEU A 91 -6.54 -0.07 1.82
N VAL A 92 -5.71 0.69 1.10
CA VAL A 92 -6.16 1.93 0.44
C VAL A 92 -7.23 1.64 -0.60
N LYS A 93 -7.07 0.56 -1.38
CA LYS A 93 -8.07 0.10 -2.34
C LYS A 93 -9.40 -0.26 -1.66
N GLU A 94 -9.35 -0.97 -0.54
CA GLU A 94 -10.54 -1.31 0.24
C GLU A 94 -11.22 -0.06 0.84
N ILE A 95 -10.45 0.90 1.36
CA ILE A 95 -10.97 2.18 1.88
C ILE A 95 -11.66 2.97 0.76
N ALA A 96 -11.01 3.09 -0.41
CA ALA A 96 -11.53 3.81 -1.56
C ALA A 96 -12.86 3.21 -2.03
N SER A 97 -12.94 1.87 -2.12
CA SER A 97 -14.17 1.16 -2.44
C SER A 97 -15.28 1.42 -1.41
N SER A 98 -14.97 1.34 -0.11
CA SER A 98 -15.94 1.61 0.97
C SER A 98 -16.47 3.06 0.98
N MET A 99 -15.68 3.99 0.48
CA MET A 99 -16.02 5.42 0.43
C MET A 99 -16.57 5.86 -0.93
N ASN A 100 -16.67 4.95 -1.92
CA ASN A 100 -17.01 5.25 -3.31
C ASN A 100 -16.14 6.36 -3.91
N ILE A 101 -14.83 6.28 -3.66
CA ILE A 101 -13.81 7.18 -4.21
C ILE A 101 -12.95 6.40 -5.20
N GLN A 102 -12.58 7.03 -6.30
CA GLN A 102 -11.72 6.41 -7.30
C GLN A 102 -10.34 6.08 -6.69
N TYR A 103 -9.92 4.83 -6.86
CA TYR A 103 -8.60 4.33 -6.49
C TYR A 103 -7.65 4.41 -7.68
N VAL A 104 -6.42 4.85 -7.43
CA VAL A 104 -5.33 4.82 -8.40
C VAL A 104 -4.15 4.07 -7.77
N ASP A 105 -3.67 3.05 -8.46
CA ASP A 105 -2.46 2.34 -8.06
C ASP A 105 -1.23 3.10 -8.55
N VAL A 106 -0.33 3.49 -7.64
CA VAL A 106 0.88 4.20 -8.05
C VAL A 106 1.79 3.34 -8.92
N ALA A 107 1.72 2.00 -8.80
CA ALA A 107 2.48 1.10 -9.66
C ALA A 107 2.08 1.27 -11.14
N GLN A 108 0.81 1.55 -11.43
CA GLN A 108 0.33 1.83 -12.78
C GLN A 108 0.88 3.16 -13.30
N LEU A 109 0.86 4.21 -12.48
CA LEU A 109 1.42 5.52 -12.85
C LEU A 109 2.93 5.45 -13.13
N ILE A 110 3.67 4.66 -12.35
CA ILE A 110 5.10 4.44 -12.56
C ILE A 110 5.32 3.64 -13.85
N SER A 111 4.59 2.53 -14.03
CA SER A 111 4.75 1.66 -15.20
C SER A 111 4.45 2.37 -16.51
N GLU A 112 3.39 3.18 -16.57
CA GLU A 112 3.07 4.01 -17.72
C GLU A 112 4.22 4.98 -18.05
N ASN A 113 4.74 5.69 -17.04
CA ASN A 113 5.87 6.60 -17.23
C ASN A 113 7.16 5.88 -17.66
N VAL A 114 7.46 4.71 -17.10
CA VAL A 114 8.69 3.96 -17.42
C VAL A 114 8.58 3.28 -18.78
N ALA A 115 7.42 2.75 -19.16
CA ALA A 115 7.17 2.17 -20.48
C ALA A 115 7.39 3.19 -21.62
N HIS A 116 7.16 4.47 -21.37
CA HIS A 116 7.49 5.53 -22.31
C HIS A 116 9.00 5.77 -22.48
N ILE A 117 9.84 5.33 -21.54
CA ILE A 117 11.28 5.65 -21.48
C ILE A 117 12.14 4.44 -21.85
N ALA A 118 11.75 3.23 -21.44
CA ALA A 118 12.57 2.05 -21.53
C ALA A 118 11.98 1.01 -22.50
N HIS A 119 12.74 0.66 -23.54
CA HIS A 119 12.50 -0.53 -24.37
C HIS A 119 12.89 -1.82 -23.58
N ALA A 120 12.42 -1.96 -22.35
CA ALA A 120 12.78 -3.03 -21.43
C ALA A 120 11.78 -4.20 -21.50
N GLN A 121 12.22 -5.39 -21.11
CA GLN A 121 11.36 -6.58 -21.04
C GLN A 121 10.32 -6.45 -19.91
N PHE A 122 9.11 -6.96 -20.14
CA PHE A 122 7.94 -6.72 -19.30
C PHE A 122 8.06 -7.24 -17.85
N ALA A 123 8.72 -8.38 -17.64
CA ALA A 123 8.84 -9.01 -16.31
C ALA A 123 9.79 -8.24 -15.36
N ASP A 124 10.91 -7.73 -15.87
CA ASP A 124 11.82 -6.89 -15.08
C ASP A 124 11.17 -5.56 -14.70
N LEU A 125 10.26 -5.08 -15.55
CA LEU A 125 9.52 -3.84 -15.34
C LEU A 125 8.51 -3.96 -14.20
N GLU A 126 7.81 -5.09 -14.10
CA GLU A 126 6.81 -5.33 -13.06
C GLU A 126 7.47 -5.42 -11.67
N ALA A 127 8.56 -6.17 -11.55
CA ALA A 127 9.31 -6.26 -10.30
C ALA A 127 9.92 -4.90 -9.90
N ALA A 128 10.46 -4.15 -10.86
CA ALA A 128 10.97 -2.80 -10.61
C ALA A 128 9.86 -1.82 -10.21
N ALA A 129 8.68 -1.89 -10.85
CA ALA A 129 7.52 -1.06 -10.52
C ALA A 129 6.97 -1.37 -9.13
N HIS A 130 6.94 -2.64 -8.71
CA HIS A 130 6.60 -3.03 -7.35
C HIS A 130 7.52 -2.38 -6.32
N TRP A 131 8.84 -2.54 -6.46
CA TRP A 131 9.80 -1.93 -5.53
C TRP A 131 9.81 -0.41 -5.58
N ALA A 132 9.57 0.19 -6.76
CA ALA A 132 9.39 1.62 -6.91
C ALA A 132 8.16 2.12 -6.14
N THR A 133 7.10 1.31 -6.04
CA THR A 133 5.90 1.61 -5.25
C THR A 133 6.17 1.48 -3.75
N VAL A 134 6.90 0.43 -3.35
CA VAL A 134 7.28 0.21 -1.94
C VAL A 134 8.23 1.30 -1.44
N CYS A 135 9.14 1.77 -2.30
CA CYS A 135 10.10 2.84 -2.02
C CYS A 135 9.71 4.16 -2.71
N LEU A 136 8.40 4.44 -2.83
CA LEU A 136 7.90 5.63 -3.54
C LEU A 136 8.57 6.95 -3.12
N PRO A 137 8.92 7.20 -1.84
CA PRO A 137 9.63 8.42 -1.47
C PRO A 137 10.93 8.65 -2.25
N ALA A 138 11.74 7.60 -2.46
CA ALA A 138 13.00 7.73 -3.21
C ALA A 138 12.73 8.02 -4.69
N VAL A 139 11.73 7.35 -5.29
CA VAL A 139 11.31 7.57 -6.68
C VAL A 139 10.77 8.99 -6.86
N ALA A 140 9.95 9.47 -5.93
CA ALA A 140 9.40 10.82 -5.96
C ALA A 140 10.49 11.88 -5.90
N VAL A 141 11.48 11.75 -5.00
CA VAL A 141 12.62 12.68 -4.90
C VAL A 141 13.46 12.67 -6.17
N ALA A 142 13.75 11.49 -6.74
CA ALA A 142 14.48 11.39 -7.99
C ALA A 142 13.73 12.06 -9.16
N ASN A 143 12.41 11.84 -9.24
CA ASN A 143 11.57 12.45 -10.28
C ASN A 143 11.49 13.98 -10.13
N LEU A 144 11.38 14.49 -8.90
CA LEU A 144 11.42 15.93 -8.63
C LEU A 144 12.75 16.55 -9.10
N ALA A 145 13.89 15.93 -8.75
CA ALA A 145 15.21 16.41 -9.16
C ALA A 145 15.41 16.41 -10.69
N LEU A 146 14.91 15.38 -11.39
CA LEU A 146 14.97 15.31 -12.85
C LEU A 146 14.09 16.36 -13.51
N ASN A 147 12.93 16.66 -12.94
CA ASN A 147 12.03 17.69 -13.47
C ASN A 147 12.59 19.11 -13.25
N GLU A 148 13.19 19.39 -12.09
CA GLU A 148 13.90 20.65 -11.86
C GLU A 148 15.07 20.82 -12.84
N TYR A 149 15.85 19.76 -13.09
CA TYR A 149 16.93 19.80 -14.07
C TYR A 149 16.42 20.11 -15.49
N LYS A 150 15.30 19.53 -15.93
CA LYS A 150 14.70 19.82 -17.25
C LYS A 150 14.24 21.28 -17.36
N VAL A 151 13.68 21.86 -16.30
CA VAL A 151 13.31 23.29 -16.27
C VAL A 151 14.54 24.17 -16.43
N ILE A 152 15.61 23.90 -15.68
CA ILE A 152 16.85 24.69 -15.73
C ILE A 152 17.52 24.60 -17.11
N VAL A 153 17.60 23.42 -17.71
CA VAL A 153 18.24 23.25 -19.03
C VAL A 153 17.45 23.93 -20.15
N ASN A 154 16.11 23.86 -20.12
CA ASN A 154 15.26 24.55 -21.09
C ASN A 154 15.29 26.09 -20.94
N GLU A 155 15.58 26.61 -19.75
CA GLU A 155 15.77 28.05 -19.54
C GLU A 155 17.15 28.55 -19.99
N TYR A 156 18.19 27.70 -20.03
CA TYR A 156 19.57 28.10 -20.31
C TYR A 156 20.10 27.77 -21.71
N VAL A 157 19.39 26.94 -22.48
CA VAL A 157 19.68 26.69 -23.90
C VAL A 157 18.42 27.00 -24.71
N PRO A 158 18.25 28.24 -25.20
CA PRO A 158 17.16 28.56 -26.10
C PRO A 158 17.43 27.85 -27.44
N THR A 159 16.44 27.09 -27.91
CA THR A 159 16.35 26.58 -29.29
C THR A 159 16.38 27.71 -30.31
#